data_AF-A0A3D3TI58-F1
#
_entry.id   AF-A0A3D3TI58-F1
#
_cell.length_a   1.000
_cell.length_b   1.000
_cell.length_c   1.000
_cell.angle_alpha   90.00
_cell.angle_beta   90.00
_cell.angle_gamma   90.00
#
_symmetry.space_group_name_H-M   'P 1'
#
loop_
_entity.id
_entity.type
_entity.pdbx_description
1 polymer ?
#
loop_
_entity_poly.entity_id
_entity_poly.type
_entity_poly.pdbx_seq_one_letter_code
_entity_poly.pdbx_strand_id
1 'polypeptide(L)'
;MYRRFLRDEDYLNLITKESLVQMTRGNDERFIQAEEVAEMSIVEYLSENYEVEQELNKGKYIAPYTKSITYPVGAHIELEDKIYKVIRSISGYKAPADCEYREEYSDSNLDLSTDKRYSQFATYYKDNIVTYNDVLYKCLTENGFEFDDIRIPLATGWLEAVYSVWLPVEYNVWDVVKYEDAFYTLLHSEGFDNNINPYESDNWGAKT
;
A
#
# COMPACT_ATOMS: atom_id res chain seq x y z
N MET A 1 -16.93 11.48 -23.98
CA MET A 1 -17.41 12.69 -24.68
C MET A 1 -16.52 12.90 -25.90
N TYR A 2 -17.08 13.07 -27.09
CA TYR A 2 -16.32 13.15 -28.34
C TYR A 2 -15.54 14.48 -28.40
N ARG A 3 -14.22 14.44 -28.62
CA ARG A 3 -13.42 15.65 -28.85
C ARG A 3 -13.81 16.21 -30.22
N ARG A 4 -14.59 17.28 -30.24
CA ARG A 4 -14.82 18.08 -31.45
C ARG A 4 -14.60 19.55 -31.12
N PHE A 5 -13.96 20.26 -32.03
CA PHE A 5 -13.88 21.72 -31.97
C PHE A 5 -15.30 22.30 -32.02
N LEU A 6 -15.49 23.43 -31.33
CA LEU A 6 -16.71 24.22 -31.44
C LEU A 6 -16.84 24.70 -32.89
N ARG A 7 -18.06 24.66 -33.43
CA ARG A 7 -18.38 25.22 -34.74
C ARG A 7 -19.25 26.45 -34.56
N ASP A 8 -19.35 27.27 -35.60
CA ASP A 8 -20.25 28.42 -35.64
C ASP A 8 -21.69 28.06 -35.22
N GLU A 9 -22.18 26.88 -35.60
CA GLU A 9 -23.50 26.37 -35.19
C GLU A 9 -23.66 26.29 -33.67
N ASP A 10 -22.60 25.92 -32.94
CA ASP A 10 -22.61 25.83 -31.48
C ASP A 10 -22.76 27.23 -30.84
N TYR A 11 -22.17 28.25 -31.45
CA TYR A 11 -22.33 29.66 -31.05
C TYR A 11 -23.68 30.25 -31.43
N LEU A 12 -24.18 29.92 -32.62
CA LEU A 12 -25.46 30.41 -33.16
C LEU A 12 -26.67 29.85 -32.40
N ASN A 13 -26.49 28.76 -31.64
CA ASN A 13 -27.48 28.28 -30.69
C ASN A 13 -27.62 29.16 -29.44
N LEU A 14 -26.62 30.01 -29.14
CA LEU A 14 -26.59 30.88 -27.95
C LEU A 14 -26.78 32.36 -28.28
N ILE A 15 -26.27 32.80 -29.44
CA ILE A 15 -26.33 34.21 -29.88
C ILE A 15 -26.70 34.32 -31.35
N THR A 16 -27.28 35.44 -31.76
CA THR A 16 -27.67 35.65 -33.16
C THR A 16 -26.45 35.89 -34.06
N LYS A 17 -26.60 35.57 -35.34
CA LYS A 17 -25.54 35.79 -36.34
C LYS A 17 -25.11 37.25 -36.44
N GLU A 18 -26.05 38.21 -36.35
CA GLU A 18 -25.67 39.62 -36.35
C GLU A 18 -24.86 40.01 -35.12
N SER A 19 -25.23 39.54 -33.92
CA SER A 19 -24.48 39.80 -32.70
C SER A 19 -23.09 39.17 -32.73
N LEU A 20 -22.98 37.96 -33.26
CA LEU A 20 -21.72 37.24 -33.45
C LEU A 20 -20.75 38.05 -34.35
N VAL A 21 -21.22 38.50 -35.51
CA VAL A 21 -20.45 39.32 -36.46
C VAL A 21 -20.06 40.67 -35.85
N GLN A 22 -20.93 41.29 -35.05
CA GLN A 22 -20.61 42.55 -34.37
C GLN A 22 -19.51 42.37 -33.31
N MET A 23 -19.56 41.29 -32.52
CA MET A 23 -18.54 40.98 -31.52
C MET A 23 -17.16 40.76 -32.15
N THR A 24 -17.11 40.03 -33.26
CA THR A 24 -15.85 39.78 -33.98
C THR A 24 -15.45 40.89 -34.93
N ARG A 25 -16.32 41.89 -35.15
CA ARG A 25 -16.16 42.90 -36.20
C ARG A 25 -15.89 42.28 -37.59
N GLY A 26 -16.46 41.10 -37.83
CA GLY A 26 -16.26 40.32 -39.05
C GLY A 26 -14.85 39.75 -39.25
N ASN A 27 -14.04 39.67 -38.19
CA ASN A 27 -12.72 39.02 -38.24
C ASN A 27 -12.74 37.69 -37.49
N ASP A 28 -12.74 36.59 -38.24
CA ASP A 28 -12.81 35.23 -37.69
C ASP A 28 -11.55 34.83 -36.90
N GLU A 29 -10.40 35.47 -37.11
CA GLU A 29 -9.20 35.24 -36.29
C GLU A 29 -9.42 35.62 -34.82
N ARG A 30 -10.36 36.53 -34.55
CA ARG A 30 -10.72 36.88 -33.17
C ARG A 30 -11.44 35.74 -32.44
N PHE A 31 -12.09 34.81 -33.15
CA PHE A 31 -12.64 33.61 -32.51
C PHE A 31 -11.52 32.73 -31.99
N ILE A 32 -10.56 32.42 -32.84
CA ILE A 32 -9.43 31.55 -32.50
C ILE A 32 -8.69 32.12 -31.28
N GLN A 33 -8.39 33.42 -31.31
CA GLN A 33 -7.73 34.10 -30.19
C GLN A 33 -8.58 34.09 -28.91
N ALA A 34 -9.89 34.31 -29.00
CA ALA A 34 -10.76 34.30 -27.83
C ALA A 34 -10.92 32.90 -27.22
N GLU A 35 -10.99 31.85 -28.05
CA GLU A 35 -11.00 30.46 -27.61
C GLU A 35 -9.69 30.09 -26.92
N GLU A 36 -8.54 30.41 -27.52
CA GLU A 36 -7.22 30.18 -26.92
C GLU A 36 -7.05 30.92 -25.58
N VAL A 37 -7.53 32.17 -25.49
CA VAL A 37 -7.52 32.94 -24.23
C VAL A 37 -8.43 32.31 -23.18
N ALA A 38 -9.63 31.85 -23.57
CA ALA A 38 -10.56 31.20 -22.64
C ALA A 38 -10.00 29.86 -22.15
N GLU A 39 -9.43 29.05 -23.05
CA GLU A 39 -8.77 27.79 -22.70
C GLU A 39 -7.61 28.03 -21.74
N MET A 40 -6.71 28.96 -22.08
CA MET A 40 -5.56 29.29 -21.23
C MET A 40 -6.00 29.79 -19.86
N SER A 41 -7.03 30.65 -19.80
CA SER A 41 -7.60 31.13 -18.54
C SER A 41 -8.19 30.00 -17.68
N ILE A 42 -8.89 29.04 -18.29
CA ILE A 42 -9.43 27.87 -17.57
C ILE A 42 -8.30 26.98 -17.07
N VAL A 43 -7.28 26.72 -17.90
CA VAL A 43 -6.12 25.90 -17.55
C VAL A 43 -5.30 26.55 -16.43
N GLU A 44 -5.03 27.85 -16.52
CA GLU A 44 -4.36 28.61 -15.45
C GLU A 44 -5.19 28.58 -14.17
N TYR A 45 -6.48 28.92 -14.23
CA TYR A 45 -7.35 28.90 -13.06
C TYR A 45 -7.37 27.53 -12.38
N LEU A 46 -7.49 26.46 -13.16
CA LEU A 46 -7.46 25.09 -12.63
C LEU A 46 -6.09 24.75 -12.03
N SER A 47 -4.99 25.15 -12.66
CA SER A 47 -3.63 24.87 -12.18
C SER A 47 -3.26 25.67 -10.93
N GLU A 48 -3.73 26.92 -10.82
CA GLU A 48 -3.45 27.81 -9.69
C GLU A 48 -4.33 27.52 -8.48
N ASN A 49 -5.59 27.14 -8.70
CA ASN A 49 -6.58 27.01 -7.62
C ASN A 49 -6.84 25.54 -7.23
N TYR A 50 -6.43 24.58 -8.05
CA TYR A 50 -6.65 23.17 -7.80
C TYR A 50 -5.38 22.36 -8.06
N GLU A 51 -5.12 21.40 -7.19
CA GLU A 51 -4.04 20.44 -7.40
C GLU A 51 -4.52 19.30 -8.30
N VAL A 52 -4.91 19.61 -9.54
CA VAL A 52 -5.55 18.65 -10.47
C VAL A 52 -4.69 17.40 -10.66
N GLU A 53 -3.37 17.57 -10.78
CA GLU A 53 -2.44 16.45 -10.88
C GLU A 53 -2.39 15.61 -9.61
N GLN A 54 -2.41 16.25 -8.43
CA GLN A 54 -2.41 15.55 -7.15
C GLN A 54 -3.69 14.76 -6.94
N GLU A 55 -4.86 15.34 -7.24
CA GLU A 55 -6.14 14.64 -7.17
C GLU A 55 -6.23 13.49 -8.18
N LEU A 56 -5.75 13.70 -9.41
CA LEU A 56 -5.68 12.64 -10.41
C LEU A 56 -4.75 11.51 -9.95
N ASN A 57 -3.61 11.85 -9.35
CA ASN A 57 -2.68 10.87 -8.79
C ASN A 57 -3.33 10.10 -7.65
N LYS A 58 -4.09 10.74 -6.75
CA LYS A 58 -4.86 10.03 -5.72
C LYS A 58 -5.77 8.97 -6.35
N GLY A 59 -6.52 9.34 -7.39
CA GLY A 59 -7.42 8.44 -8.12
C GLY A 59 -6.72 7.23 -8.75
N LYS A 60 -5.52 7.41 -9.31
CA LYS A 60 -4.73 6.33 -9.94
C LYS A 60 -4.27 5.25 -8.96
N TYR A 61 -4.15 5.57 -7.67
CA TYR A 61 -3.66 4.67 -6.63
C TYR A 61 -4.76 4.14 -5.70
N ILE A 62 -6.03 4.41 -6.00
CA ILE A 62 -7.15 3.79 -5.29
C ILE A 62 -7.16 2.30 -5.66
N ALA A 63 -7.13 1.45 -4.65
CA ALA A 63 -7.21 0.01 -4.80
C ALA A 63 -8.28 -0.56 -3.84
N PRO A 64 -8.87 -1.72 -4.17
CA PRO A 64 -9.73 -2.45 -3.25
C PRO A 64 -9.02 -2.71 -1.92
N TYR A 65 -9.77 -2.58 -0.82
CA TYR A 65 -9.29 -2.92 0.50
C TYR A 65 -9.00 -4.42 0.58
N THR A 66 -7.79 -4.76 1.02
CA THR A 66 -7.41 -6.13 1.38
C THR A 66 -6.71 -6.14 2.73
N LYS A 67 -6.93 -7.20 3.51
CA LYS A 67 -6.31 -7.35 4.83
C LYS A 67 -4.78 -7.54 4.78
N SER A 68 -4.22 -7.90 3.62
CA SER A 68 -2.80 -8.23 3.47
C SER A 68 -1.91 -7.00 3.20
N ILE A 69 -2.49 -5.88 2.75
CA ILE A 69 -1.77 -4.64 2.44
C ILE A 69 -1.69 -3.74 3.68
N THR A 70 -0.53 -3.12 3.88
CA THR A 70 -0.33 -2.03 4.83
C THR A 70 -0.64 -0.69 4.16
N TYR A 71 -1.57 0.07 4.71
CA TYR A 71 -1.99 1.36 4.18
C TYR A 71 -1.49 2.53 5.06
N PRO A 72 -0.75 3.50 4.50
CA PRO A 72 -0.33 4.68 5.22
C PRO A 72 -1.46 5.70 5.40
N VAL A 73 -1.29 6.62 6.34
CA VAL A 73 -2.21 7.76 6.52
C VAL A 73 -2.30 8.56 5.23
N GLY A 74 -3.51 8.90 4.80
CA GLY A 74 -3.79 9.68 3.59
C GLY A 74 -4.02 8.85 2.33
N ALA A 75 -3.76 7.53 2.36
CA ALA A 75 -4.14 6.63 1.28
C ALA A 75 -5.66 6.60 1.09
N HIS A 76 -6.11 6.33 -0.14
CA HIS A 76 -7.52 6.14 -0.47
C HIS A 76 -7.75 4.69 -0.88
N ILE A 77 -8.77 4.06 -0.32
CA ILE A 77 -9.09 2.65 -0.51
C ILE A 77 -10.56 2.49 -0.89
N GLU A 78 -10.86 1.48 -1.68
CA GLU A 78 -12.23 1.12 -2.05
C GLU A 78 -12.74 -0.04 -1.18
N LEU A 79 -13.89 0.13 -0.54
CA LEU A 79 -14.56 -0.88 0.26
C LEU A 79 -16.07 -0.74 0.07
N GLU A 80 -16.76 -1.82 -0.31
CA GLU A 80 -18.22 -1.83 -0.53
C GLU A 80 -18.69 -0.72 -1.51
N ASP A 81 -18.02 -0.62 -2.67
CA ASP A 81 -18.27 0.38 -3.71
C ASP A 81 -18.15 1.85 -3.23
N LYS A 82 -17.44 2.07 -2.13
CA LYS A 82 -17.18 3.41 -1.55
C LYS A 82 -15.70 3.64 -1.35
N ILE A 83 -15.29 4.89 -1.58
CA ILE A 83 -13.91 5.33 -1.37
C ILE A 83 -13.78 5.91 0.03
N TYR A 84 -12.82 5.40 0.79
CA TYR A 84 -12.47 5.88 2.13
C TYR A 84 -11.04 6.41 2.16
N LYS A 85 -10.81 7.45 2.96
CA LYS A 85 -9.47 7.95 3.29
C LYS A 85 -8.97 7.31 4.57
N VAL A 86 -7.76 6.77 4.53
CA VAL A 86 -7.08 6.19 5.69
C VAL A 86 -6.64 7.31 6.63
N ILE A 87 -7.27 7.42 7.80
CA ILE A 87 -6.97 8.45 8.82
C ILE A 87 -5.89 8.01 9.82
N ARG A 88 -5.66 6.70 9.93
CA ARG A 88 -4.63 6.09 10.76
C ARG A 88 -4.04 4.91 9.99
N SER A 89 -2.74 4.68 10.11
CA SER A 89 -2.09 3.56 9.42
C SER A 89 -2.78 2.24 9.74
N ILE A 90 -3.08 1.47 8.71
CA ILE A 90 -3.66 0.13 8.84
C ILE A 90 -2.56 -0.86 8.49
N SER A 91 -2.13 -1.67 9.45
CA SER A 91 -1.13 -2.71 9.21
C SER A 91 -1.76 -3.90 8.50
N GLY A 92 -1.12 -4.36 7.44
CA GLY A 92 -1.51 -5.60 6.78
C GLY A 92 -1.18 -6.80 7.64
N TYR A 93 -2.07 -7.79 7.64
CA TYR A 93 -1.82 -9.11 8.21
C TYR A 93 -0.63 -9.78 7.51
N LYS A 94 0.22 -10.44 8.30
CA LYS A 94 1.34 -11.26 7.83
C LYS A 94 1.26 -12.62 8.51
N ALA A 95 1.32 -13.70 7.73
CA ALA A 95 1.41 -15.03 8.30
C ALA A 95 2.80 -15.24 8.94
N PRO A 96 2.89 -16.01 10.05
CA PRO A 96 4.16 -16.53 10.53
C PRO A 96 4.90 -17.26 9.41
N ALA A 97 6.23 -17.21 9.45
CA ALA A 97 7.08 -17.93 8.52
C ALA A 97 8.34 -18.40 9.24
N ASP A 98 8.87 -19.53 8.81
CA ASP A 98 10.10 -20.18 9.28
C ASP A 98 11.30 -19.90 8.37
N CYS A 99 11.14 -19.00 7.40
CA CYS A 99 12.16 -18.65 6.43
C CYS A 99 12.36 -17.14 6.30
N GLU A 100 13.55 -16.76 5.85
CA GLU A 100 13.84 -15.39 5.43
C GLU A 100 13.40 -15.16 3.99
N TYR A 101 12.77 -14.02 3.75
CA TYR A 101 12.29 -13.66 2.41
C TYR A 101 13.23 -12.74 1.65
N ARG A 102 14.05 -11.95 2.37
CA ARG A 102 14.90 -10.93 1.77
C ARG A 102 16.18 -10.75 2.57
N GLU A 103 17.25 -10.49 1.85
CA GLU A 103 18.53 -10.05 2.42
C GLU A 103 18.94 -8.72 1.76
N GLU A 104 19.67 -7.89 2.50
CA GLU A 104 20.32 -6.71 1.93
C GLU A 104 21.33 -7.15 0.87
N TYR A 105 21.28 -6.48 -0.27
CA TYR A 105 22.15 -6.75 -1.39
C TYR A 105 23.04 -5.54 -1.63
N SER A 106 24.34 -5.78 -1.79
CA SER A 106 25.32 -4.76 -2.13
C SER A 106 26.09 -5.21 -3.35
N ASP A 107 25.91 -4.53 -4.47
CA ASP A 107 26.76 -4.68 -5.66
C ASP A 107 27.32 -3.31 -6.05
N SER A 108 28.64 -3.23 -6.11
CA SER A 108 29.38 -2.03 -6.48
C SER A 108 29.15 -1.59 -7.94
N ASN A 109 28.54 -2.44 -8.77
CA ASN A 109 28.33 -2.19 -10.20
C ASN A 109 26.85 -1.96 -10.61
N LEU A 110 25.90 -1.97 -9.66
CA LEU A 110 24.49 -1.74 -9.98
C LEU A 110 24.17 -0.26 -10.11
N ASP A 111 23.63 0.12 -11.26
CA ASP A 111 23.07 1.45 -11.49
C ASP A 111 21.66 1.52 -10.89
N LEU A 112 21.59 2.08 -9.68
CA LEU A 112 20.35 2.30 -8.90
C LEU A 112 19.26 3.07 -9.67
N SER A 113 19.59 3.70 -10.80
CA SER A 113 18.62 4.41 -11.64
C SER A 113 17.70 3.47 -12.45
N THR A 114 18.02 2.18 -12.55
CA THR A 114 17.25 1.17 -13.32
C THR A 114 16.48 0.17 -12.46
N ASP A 115 16.70 0.16 -11.15
CA ASP A 115 16.13 -0.86 -10.27
C ASP A 115 14.66 -0.59 -9.90
N LYS A 116 13.87 -1.66 -9.94
CA LYS A 116 12.44 -1.60 -9.61
C LYS A 116 12.28 -1.33 -8.12
N ARG A 117 11.61 -0.23 -7.77
CA ARG A 117 11.19 0.03 -6.38
C ARG A 117 10.23 -1.05 -5.89
N TYR A 118 10.37 -1.42 -4.62
CA TYR A 118 9.44 -2.32 -3.96
C TYR A 118 8.00 -1.78 -4.02
N SER A 119 7.05 -2.69 -4.23
CA SER A 119 5.61 -2.43 -4.19
C SER A 119 4.89 -3.60 -3.55
N GLN A 120 3.94 -3.32 -2.67
CA GLN A 120 3.06 -4.34 -2.08
C GLN A 120 2.13 -5.01 -3.11
N PHE A 121 1.92 -4.36 -4.27
CA PHE A 121 1.09 -4.86 -5.37
C PHE A 121 1.88 -5.71 -6.39
N ALA A 122 3.18 -5.89 -6.19
CA ALA A 122 4.01 -6.68 -7.08
C ALA A 122 4.20 -8.11 -6.56
N THR A 123 4.60 -8.99 -7.47
CA THR A 123 5.00 -10.38 -7.20
C THR A 123 6.49 -10.51 -7.45
N TYR A 124 7.18 -11.22 -6.55
CA TYR A 124 8.63 -11.36 -6.55
C TYR A 124 9.01 -12.83 -6.55
N TYR A 125 9.89 -13.18 -7.48
CA TYR A 125 10.49 -14.50 -7.56
C TYR A 125 11.87 -14.48 -6.88
N LYS A 126 12.40 -15.67 -6.61
CA LYS A 126 13.76 -15.82 -6.08
C LYS A 126 14.78 -15.06 -6.96
N ASP A 127 15.77 -14.46 -6.32
CA ASP A 127 16.84 -13.64 -6.91
C ASP A 127 16.38 -12.33 -7.57
N ASN A 128 15.10 -11.98 -7.51
CA ASN A 128 14.66 -10.63 -7.89
C ASN A 128 15.28 -9.60 -6.94
N ILE A 129 15.76 -8.49 -7.50
CA ILE A 129 16.33 -7.36 -6.76
C ILE A 129 15.37 -6.19 -6.81
N VAL A 130 15.14 -5.55 -5.67
CA VAL A 130 14.33 -4.33 -5.57
C VAL A 130 14.94 -3.31 -4.62
N THR A 131 14.64 -2.04 -4.87
CA THR A 131 15.04 -0.94 -3.98
C THR A 131 13.91 -0.61 -3.00
N TYR A 132 14.26 -0.46 -1.72
CA TYR A 132 13.35 0.01 -0.67
C TYR A 132 14.12 0.89 0.30
N ASN A 133 13.64 2.11 0.56
CA ASN A 133 14.34 3.13 1.36
C ASN A 133 15.81 3.32 0.92
N ASP A 134 16.04 3.36 -0.40
CA ASP A 134 17.37 3.51 -1.03
C ASP A 134 18.37 2.38 -0.74
N VAL A 135 17.90 1.25 -0.19
CA VAL A 135 18.67 0.01 0.01
C VAL A 135 18.17 -1.06 -0.96
N LEU A 136 19.10 -1.83 -1.53
CA LEU A 136 18.79 -2.95 -2.40
C LEU A 136 18.52 -4.20 -1.56
N TYR A 137 17.50 -4.95 -1.94
CA TYR A 137 17.16 -6.23 -1.34
C TYR A 137 17.04 -7.30 -2.40
N LYS A 138 17.68 -8.45 -2.16
CA LYS A 138 17.50 -9.65 -2.98
C LYS A 138 16.42 -10.53 -2.36
N CYS A 139 15.49 -10.99 -3.19
CA CYS A 139 14.44 -11.92 -2.82
C CYS A 139 15.00 -13.34 -2.66
N LEU A 140 14.83 -13.96 -1.49
CA LEU A 140 15.30 -15.32 -1.18
C LEU A 140 14.24 -16.39 -1.47
N THR A 141 12.97 -16.03 -1.22
CA THR A 141 11.80 -16.91 -1.32
C THR A 141 10.69 -16.16 -2.06
N GLU A 142 9.96 -16.84 -2.94
CA GLU A 142 8.88 -16.25 -3.72
C GLU A 142 7.79 -15.67 -2.80
N ASN A 143 7.36 -14.44 -3.08
CA ASN A 143 6.39 -13.71 -2.27
C ASN A 143 5.73 -12.59 -3.08
N GLY A 144 4.66 -12.01 -2.56
CA GLY A 144 3.99 -10.85 -3.15
C GLY A 144 2.49 -11.01 -3.30
N PHE A 145 1.90 -10.11 -4.08
CA PHE A 145 0.45 -9.92 -4.15
C PHE A 145 -0.28 -11.15 -4.71
N GLU A 146 0.20 -11.76 -5.79
CA GLU A 146 -0.45 -12.92 -6.42
C GLU A 146 -0.35 -14.20 -5.57
N PHE A 147 0.60 -14.26 -4.64
CA PHE A 147 0.77 -15.38 -3.70
C PHE A 147 -0.04 -15.20 -2.40
N ASP A 148 -0.75 -14.08 -2.23
CA ASP A 148 -1.34 -13.64 -0.94
C ASP A 148 -0.31 -13.65 0.21
N ASP A 149 0.96 -13.42 -0.11
CA ASP A 149 2.09 -13.47 0.83
C ASP A 149 2.96 -12.23 0.67
N ILE A 150 2.42 -11.07 1.03
CA ILE A 150 3.12 -9.79 0.85
C ILE A 150 4.19 -9.62 1.93
N ARG A 151 5.48 -9.61 1.56
CA ARG A 151 6.60 -9.39 2.49
C ARG A 151 7.26 -8.03 2.24
N ILE A 152 7.21 -7.16 3.24
CA ILE A 152 7.78 -5.81 3.18
C ILE A 152 9.24 -5.89 3.69
N PRO A 153 10.23 -5.34 2.96
CA PRO A 153 11.60 -5.27 3.48
C PRO A 153 11.66 -4.60 4.86
N LEU A 154 12.52 -5.11 5.74
CA LEU A 154 12.70 -4.65 7.13
C LEU A 154 11.50 -4.88 8.07
N ALA A 155 10.38 -5.42 7.58
CA ALA A 155 9.22 -5.71 8.40
C ALA A 155 9.19 -7.19 8.80
N THR A 156 9.57 -7.48 10.03
CA THR A 156 9.44 -8.81 10.63
C THR A 156 8.18 -8.85 11.48
N GLY A 157 7.15 -9.53 11.00
CA GLY A 157 5.88 -9.65 11.72
C GLY A 157 5.90 -10.68 12.86
N TRP A 158 6.80 -11.65 12.79
CA TRP A 158 6.87 -12.79 13.72
C TRP A 158 8.33 -13.16 13.98
N LEU A 159 8.62 -13.50 15.22
CA LEU A 159 9.90 -14.06 15.63
C LEU A 159 9.66 -15.46 16.16
N GLU A 160 10.54 -16.39 15.81
CA GLU A 160 10.55 -17.71 16.42
C GLU A 160 10.79 -17.54 17.93
N ALA A 161 9.91 -18.15 18.74
CA ALA A 161 10.04 -18.10 20.18
C ALA A 161 11.12 -19.09 20.63
N VAL A 162 12.02 -18.65 21.49
CA VAL A 162 12.96 -19.55 22.17
C VAL A 162 12.15 -20.44 23.12
N TYR A 163 12.35 -21.75 23.02
CA TYR A 163 11.67 -22.72 23.88
C TYR A 163 12.63 -23.75 24.46
N SER A 164 12.19 -24.42 25.52
CA SER A 164 12.86 -25.56 26.13
C SER A 164 11.90 -26.75 26.26
N VAL A 165 12.40 -27.96 26.51
CA VAL A 165 11.52 -29.09 26.86
C VAL A 165 11.00 -28.88 28.28
N TRP A 166 9.72 -29.14 28.53
CA TRP A 166 9.16 -29.00 29.88
C TRP A 166 9.82 -29.98 30.85
N LEU A 167 10.19 -29.46 32.02
CA LEU A 167 10.76 -30.16 33.16
C LEU A 167 10.13 -29.57 34.42
N PRO A 168 10.06 -30.31 35.55
CA PRO A 168 9.53 -29.79 36.81
C PRO A 168 10.54 -28.85 37.50
N VAL A 169 10.76 -27.69 36.89
CA VAL A 169 11.67 -26.62 37.34
C VAL A 169 10.92 -25.28 37.37
N GLU A 170 11.54 -24.25 37.92
CA GLU A 170 10.95 -22.92 37.94
C GLU A 170 10.96 -22.28 36.54
N TYR A 171 9.86 -21.61 36.20
CA TYR A 171 9.66 -20.88 34.95
C TYR A 171 9.20 -19.44 35.23
N ASN A 172 9.54 -18.53 34.34
CA ASN A 172 9.03 -17.16 34.32
C ASN A 172 7.77 -17.07 33.47
N VAL A 173 6.91 -16.09 33.78
CA VAL A 173 5.77 -15.76 32.92
C VAL A 173 6.31 -15.40 31.52
N TRP A 174 5.67 -15.95 30.50
CA TRP A 174 6.05 -15.93 29.08
C TRP A 174 7.14 -16.91 28.65
N ASP A 175 7.70 -17.73 29.54
CA ASP A 175 8.56 -18.83 29.12
C ASP A 175 7.75 -19.81 28.26
N VAL A 176 8.37 -20.25 27.15
CA VAL A 176 7.79 -21.21 26.23
C VAL A 176 8.44 -22.58 26.44
N VAL A 177 7.59 -23.58 26.62
CA VAL A 177 8.03 -24.97 26.77
C VAL A 177 7.36 -25.85 25.73
N LYS A 178 8.07 -26.89 25.28
CA LYS A 178 7.52 -27.99 24.53
C LYS A 178 7.20 -29.13 25.49
N TYR A 179 5.96 -29.58 25.50
CA TYR A 179 5.51 -30.76 26.22
C TYR A 179 4.79 -31.67 25.23
N GLU A 180 5.29 -32.89 25.08
CA GLU A 180 4.91 -33.81 23.98
C GLU A 180 5.06 -33.12 22.61
N ASP A 181 4.00 -33.06 21.81
CA ASP A 181 3.98 -32.45 20.46
C ASP A 181 3.37 -31.03 20.42
N ALA A 182 3.19 -30.40 21.58
CA ALA A 182 2.60 -29.06 21.70
C ALA A 182 3.51 -28.08 22.44
N PHE A 183 3.34 -26.79 22.12
CA PHE A 183 4.01 -25.68 22.78
C PHE A 183 3.07 -24.99 23.75
N TYR A 184 3.60 -24.61 24.90
CA TYR A 184 2.86 -23.95 25.96
C TYR A 184 3.64 -22.72 26.43
N THR A 185 2.91 -21.68 26.81
CA THR A 185 3.50 -20.46 27.39
C THR A 185 2.92 -20.23 28.77
N LEU A 186 3.78 -19.99 29.77
CA LEU A 186 3.29 -19.71 31.12
C LEU A 186 2.62 -18.33 31.13
N LEU A 187 1.32 -18.26 31.41
CA LEU A 187 0.55 -17.02 31.39
C LEU A 187 0.48 -16.35 32.76
N HIS A 188 0.39 -17.15 33.82
CA HIS A 188 0.15 -16.69 35.18
C HIS A 188 0.99 -17.45 36.20
N SER A 189 1.57 -16.76 37.17
CA SER A 189 2.37 -17.35 38.26
C SER A 189 1.57 -17.60 39.54
N GLU A 190 0.33 -17.09 39.64
CA GLU A 190 -0.52 -17.31 40.81
C GLU A 190 -0.99 -18.77 40.87
N GLY A 191 -0.71 -19.45 41.99
CA GLY A 191 -1.06 -20.86 42.17
C GLY A 191 -0.27 -21.83 41.29
N PHE A 192 0.78 -21.36 40.61
CA PHE A 192 1.56 -22.18 39.68
C PHE A 192 2.38 -23.24 40.44
N ASP A 193 2.17 -24.51 40.09
CA ASP A 193 2.93 -25.64 40.60
C ASP A 193 3.78 -26.24 39.46
N ASN A 194 5.10 -26.14 39.60
CA ASN A 194 6.06 -26.64 38.64
C ASN A 194 6.00 -28.17 38.45
N ASN A 195 5.35 -28.91 39.35
CA ASN A 195 5.21 -30.37 39.25
C ASN A 195 4.01 -30.79 38.39
N ILE A 196 3.11 -29.87 38.06
CA ILE A 196 1.96 -30.13 37.19
C ILE A 196 2.35 -29.79 35.76
N ASN A 197 2.13 -30.72 34.83
CA ASN A 197 2.50 -30.52 33.44
C ASN A 197 1.62 -29.43 32.76
N PRO A 198 2.10 -28.83 31.65
CA PRO A 198 1.41 -27.73 30.99
C PRO A 198 0.05 -28.09 30.37
N TYR A 199 -0.22 -29.37 30.17
CA TYR A 199 -1.51 -29.83 29.65
C TYR A 199 -2.58 -29.86 30.75
N GLU A 200 -2.21 -30.16 31.99
CA GLU A 200 -3.13 -30.25 33.14
C GLU A 200 -3.26 -28.93 33.93
N SER A 201 -2.29 -28.02 33.82
CA SER A 201 -2.28 -26.76 34.56
C SER A 201 -2.90 -25.62 33.77
N ASP A 202 -3.90 -24.95 34.35
CA ASP A 202 -4.56 -23.75 33.79
C ASP A 202 -3.64 -22.51 33.70
N ASN A 203 -2.45 -22.57 34.30
CA ASN A 203 -1.47 -21.48 34.24
C ASN A 203 -0.81 -21.36 32.86
N TRP A 204 -0.90 -22.41 32.03
CA TRP A 204 -0.29 -22.47 30.72
C TRP A 204 -1.30 -22.20 29.59
N GLY A 205 -0.88 -21.40 28.61
CA GLY A 205 -1.62 -21.20 27.37
C GLY A 205 -1.03 -22.05 26.24
N ALA A 206 -1.85 -22.89 25.62
CA ALA A 206 -1.44 -23.64 24.43
C ALA A 206 -1.16 -22.68 23.25
N LYS A 207 -0.05 -22.91 22.55
CA LYS A 207 0.33 -22.23 21.31
C LYS A 207 0.14 -23.20 20.15
N THR A 208 -0.73 -22.82 19.22
CA THR A 208 -0.86 -23.45 17.89
C THR A 208 0.13 -22.86 16.92
#